data_AF-A0A1I5W6F7-F1
#
_entry.id   AF-A0A1I5W6F7-F1
#
_cell.length_a   1.000
_cell.length_b   1.000
_cell.length_c   1.000
_cell.angle_alpha   90.00
_cell.angle_beta   90.00
_cell.angle_gamma   90.00
#
_symmetry.space_group_name_H-M   'P 1'
#
loop_
_entity.id
_entity.type
_entity.pdbx_description
1 polymer ?
#
loop_
_entity_poly.entity_id
_entity_poly.type
_entity_poly.pdbx_seq_one_letter_code
_entity_poly.pdbx_strand_id
1 'polypeptide(L)'
;MLLNESNAEQMELNRLHLGCGHTILEDWINLDFVALKGVDVIANLDACAEVPLPFEDNSIEEFYGSHLIEHIQHTLPMMQELHRIAKPGAKANFRLPYGASDDAFEDPTHVKEYFLSNS
;
A
#
# COMPACT_ATOMS: atom_id res chain seq x y z
N MET A 1 -11.13 23.00 36.12
CA MET A 1 -10.71 21.61 35.84
C MET A 1 -10.25 21.61 34.40
N LEU A 2 -8.96 21.91 34.20
CA LEU A 2 -8.37 21.99 32.87
C LEU A 2 -8.10 20.56 32.40
N LEU A 3 -8.77 20.16 31.32
CA LEU A 3 -8.37 18.97 30.57
C LEU A 3 -7.02 19.30 29.95
N ASN A 4 -5.97 18.73 30.51
CA ASN A 4 -4.64 18.83 29.93
C ASN A 4 -4.61 17.80 28.79
N GLU A 5 -5.04 18.21 27.60
CA GLU A 5 -4.97 17.44 26.34
C GLU A 5 -3.52 17.34 25.86
N SER A 6 -2.64 16.81 26.71
CA SER A 6 -1.19 16.74 26.46
C SER A 6 -0.66 15.32 26.68
N ASN A 7 -1.47 14.33 26.34
CA ASN A 7 -1.07 12.94 26.21
C ASN A 7 -1.17 12.47 24.75
N ALA A 8 -0.66 13.28 23.82
CA ALA A 8 -0.14 12.78 22.55
C ALA A 8 1.28 12.19 22.77
N GLU A 9 1.45 11.49 23.89
CA GLU A 9 2.69 10.81 24.24
C GLU A 9 2.85 9.64 23.27
N GLN A 10 3.90 9.74 22.46
CA GLN A 10 4.40 8.73 21.55
C GLN A 10 3.49 8.53 20.33
N MET A 11 3.66 9.39 19.32
CA MET A 11 3.45 8.94 17.94
C MET A 11 4.48 7.83 17.68
N GLU A 12 4.15 6.60 18.09
CA GLU A 12 4.61 5.40 17.41
C GLU A 12 4.43 5.70 15.91
N LEU A 13 5.54 5.85 15.19
CA LEU A 13 5.58 6.28 13.80
C LEU A 13 4.88 5.21 12.94
N ASN A 14 3.55 5.25 12.91
CA ASN A 14 2.72 4.19 12.33
C ASN A 14 2.27 4.56 10.92
N ARG A 15 3.04 5.42 10.23
CA ARG A 15 2.71 5.90 8.89
C ARG A 15 3.69 5.30 7.91
N LEU A 16 3.18 4.65 6.87
CA LEU A 16 3.98 3.91 5.91
C LEU A 16 3.96 4.62 4.56
N HIS A 17 5.13 5.05 4.11
CA HIS A 17 5.35 5.63 2.79
C HIS A 17 5.84 4.54 1.83
N LEU A 18 4.93 4.04 1.00
CA LEU A 18 5.16 3.00 0.02
C LEU A 18 5.77 3.60 -1.26
N GLY A 19 6.89 3.04 -1.72
CA GLY A 19 7.58 3.47 -2.94
C GLY A 19 8.15 4.88 -2.81
N CYS A 20 8.86 5.13 -1.72
CA CYS A 20 9.40 6.47 -1.42
C CYS A 20 10.43 6.95 -2.46
N GLY A 21 11.13 6.04 -3.14
CA GLY A 21 12.17 6.35 -4.10
C GLY A 21 13.22 7.30 -3.51
N HIS A 22 13.32 8.50 -4.09
CA HIS A 22 14.20 9.56 -3.59
C HIS A 22 13.49 10.57 -2.66
N THR A 23 12.17 10.43 -2.49
CA THR A 23 11.35 11.32 -1.66
C THR A 23 11.19 10.71 -0.28
N ILE A 24 11.96 11.20 0.68
CA ILE A 24 11.89 10.74 2.06
C ILE A 24 10.97 11.67 2.84
N LEU A 25 9.95 11.09 3.48
CA LEU A 25 9.04 11.82 4.35
C LEU A 25 9.52 11.69 5.80
N GLU A 26 9.74 12.83 6.44
CA GLU A 26 10.01 12.89 7.88
C GLU A 26 8.75 12.46 8.65
N ASP A 27 8.93 11.74 9.77
CA ASP A 27 7.85 11.13 10.56
C ASP A 27 7.03 10.03 9.84
N TRP A 28 7.60 9.42 8.80
CA TRP A 28 7.05 8.25 8.11
C TRP A 28 8.10 7.14 8.02
N ILE A 29 7.64 5.90 7.99
CA ILE A 29 8.45 4.75 7.61
C ILE A 29 8.53 4.72 6.09
N ASN A 30 9.71 5.00 5.54
CA ASN A 30 9.93 5.04 4.11
C ASN A 30 10.28 3.63 3.60
N LEU A 31 9.40 3.07 2.78
CA LEU A 31 9.52 1.74 2.20
C LEU A 31 9.80 1.85 0.70
N ASP A 32 10.82 1.13 0.23
CA ASP A 32 11.10 0.98 -1.20
C ASP A 32 11.65 -0.40 -1.52
N PHE A 33 11.61 -0.83 -2.78
CA PHE A 33 12.27 -2.06 -3.19
C PHE A 33 13.78 -1.86 -3.41
N VAL A 34 14.22 -0.62 -3.61
CA VAL A 34 15.64 -0.25 -3.77
C VAL A 34 16.18 0.32 -2.47
N ALA A 35 17.37 -0.16 -2.08
CA ALA A 35 18.13 0.42 -0.98
C ALA A 35 18.68 1.81 -1.33
N LEU A 36 17.85 2.84 -1.15
CA LEU A 36 18.23 4.25 -1.35
C LEU A 36 18.53 4.93 -0.01
N LYS A 37 19.23 6.06 -0.07
CA LYS A 37 19.57 6.84 1.11
C LYS A 37 18.29 7.42 1.74
N GLY A 38 18.01 7.03 2.99
CA GLY A 38 16.84 7.46 3.75
C GLY A 38 15.64 6.53 3.64
N VAL A 39 15.78 5.38 2.97
CA VAL A 39 14.82 4.28 3.04
C VAL A 39 14.98 3.56 4.38
N ASP A 40 13.88 3.38 5.10
CA ASP A 40 13.85 2.69 6.40
C ASP A 40 13.63 1.18 6.21
N VAL A 41 12.77 0.80 5.25
CA VAL A 41 12.39 -0.59 4.99
C VAL A 41 12.59 -0.93 3.53
N ILE A 42 13.36 -1.98 3.25
CA ILE A 42 13.55 -2.48 1.89
C ILE A 42 12.63 -3.67 1.67
N ALA A 43 11.58 -3.51 0.86
CA ALA A 43 10.63 -4.56 0.57
C ALA A 43 10.04 -4.44 -0.84
N ASN A 44 9.86 -5.59 -1.50
CA ASN A 44 9.21 -5.66 -2.80
C ASN A 44 7.70 -5.88 -2.64
N LEU A 45 6.91 -4.85 -2.94
CA LEU A 45 5.45 -4.89 -2.81
C LEU A 45 4.76 -5.83 -3.82
N ASP A 46 5.43 -6.17 -4.93
CA ASP A 46 4.92 -7.16 -5.89
C ASP A 46 5.17 -8.60 -5.42
N ALA A 47 6.14 -8.79 -4.52
CA ALA A 47 6.47 -10.08 -3.92
C ALA A 47 5.72 -10.33 -2.59
N CYS A 48 4.74 -9.50 -2.22
CA CYS A 48 3.97 -9.66 -0.98
C CYS A 48 3.27 -11.02 -0.85
N ALA A 49 3.02 -11.72 -1.97
CA ALA A 49 2.49 -13.09 -1.95
C ALA A 49 3.46 -14.12 -1.33
N GLU A 50 4.77 -13.87 -1.45
CA GLU A 50 5.83 -14.78 -1.01
C GLU A 50 6.55 -14.26 0.24
N VAL A 51 6.75 -12.94 0.31
CA VAL A 51 7.50 -12.27 1.36
C VAL A 51 6.61 -11.20 2.00
N PRO A 52 6.05 -11.46 3.19
CA PRO A 52 5.28 -10.46 3.91
C PRO A 52 6.16 -9.29 4.33
N LEU A 53 5.54 -8.13 4.51
CA LEU A 53 6.19 -6.96 5.05
C LEU A 53 6.58 -7.18 6.51
N PRO A 54 7.73 -6.65 6.95
CA PRO A 54 8.25 -6.84 8.31
C PRO A 54 7.51 -5.96 9.35
N PHE A 55 6.18 -5.92 9.28
CA PHE A 55 5.32 -5.19 10.20
C PHE A 55 4.35 -6.14 10.91
N GLU A 56 4.01 -5.79 12.14
CA GLU A 56 2.99 -6.48 12.92
C GLU A 56 1.59 -6.21 12.39
N ASP A 57 0.67 -7.13 12.65
CA ASP A 57 -0.74 -6.96 12.32
C ASP A 57 -1.31 -5.73 13.04
N ASN A 58 -2.18 -4.95 12.37
CA ASN A 58 -2.81 -3.76 12.96
C ASN A 58 -1.80 -2.78 13.59
N SER A 59 -0.67 -2.53 12.95
CA SER A 59 0.36 -1.61 13.42
C SER A 59 0.28 -0.22 12.75
N ILE A 60 -0.12 -0.16 11.48
CA ILE A 60 -0.06 1.03 10.64
C ILE A 60 -1.40 1.79 10.63
N GLU A 61 -1.35 3.11 10.88
CA GLU A 61 -2.50 4.01 10.89
C GLU A 61 -2.75 4.71 9.55
N GLU A 62 -1.69 4.94 8.79
CA GLU A 62 -1.77 5.68 7.54
C GLU A 62 -0.79 5.13 6.51
N PHE A 63 -1.27 4.98 5.28
CA PHE A 63 -0.48 4.57 4.13
C PHE A 63 -0.46 5.72 3.13
N TYR A 64 0.70 5.99 2.58
CA TYR A 64 0.88 6.91 1.47
C TYR A 64 1.69 6.19 0.39
N GLY A 65 1.21 6.18 -0.84
CA GLY A 65 1.97 5.63 -1.96
C GLY A 65 1.78 6.48 -3.18
N SER A 66 2.85 6.75 -3.92
CA SER A 66 2.77 7.52 -5.17
C SER A 66 3.43 6.75 -6.32
N HIS A 67 2.85 6.80 -7.53
CA HIS A 67 3.39 6.12 -8.71
C HIS A 67 3.56 4.58 -8.56
N LEU A 68 2.83 3.97 -7.62
CA LEU A 68 3.08 2.60 -7.19
C LEU A 68 2.36 1.53 -8.03
N ILE A 69 1.10 1.77 -8.38
CA ILE A 69 0.22 0.74 -8.95
C ILE A 69 0.58 0.40 -10.40
N GLU A 70 1.16 1.33 -11.17
CA GLU A 70 1.55 1.08 -12.57
C GLU A 70 2.66 0.04 -12.71
N HIS A 71 3.43 -0.18 -11.65
CA HIS A 71 4.52 -1.16 -11.64
C HIS A 71 4.17 -2.47 -10.94
N ILE A 72 2.98 -2.58 -10.34
CA ILE A 72 2.59 -3.76 -9.56
C ILE A 72 1.72 -4.67 -10.43
N GLN A 73 2.25 -5.85 -10.73
CA GLN A 73 1.56 -6.90 -11.47
C GLN A 73 0.54 -7.62 -10.56
N HIS A 74 0.84 -7.70 -9.26
CA HIS A 74 0.08 -8.45 -8.27
C HIS A 74 -0.53 -7.56 -7.18
N THR A 75 -1.53 -6.76 -7.55
CA THR A 75 -2.21 -5.82 -6.64
C THR A 75 -2.94 -6.51 -5.48
N LEU A 76 -3.50 -7.70 -5.70
CA LEU A 76 -4.32 -8.38 -4.68
C LEU A 76 -3.50 -8.84 -3.45
N PRO A 77 -2.38 -9.57 -3.61
CA PRO A 77 -1.51 -9.90 -2.47
C PRO A 77 -0.99 -8.66 -1.72
N MET A 78 -0.62 -7.61 -2.45
CA MET A 78 -0.20 -6.35 -1.85
C MET A 78 -1.30 -5.74 -0.99
N MET A 79 -2.54 -5.65 -1.50
CA MET A 79 -3.67 -5.09 -0.73
C MET A 79 -4.04 -5.96 0.48
N GLN A 80 -3.93 -7.28 0.39
CA GLN A 80 -4.13 -8.19 1.54
C GLN A 80 -3.09 -7.93 2.62
N GLU A 81 -1.84 -7.74 2.24
CA GLU A 81 -0.76 -7.48 3.17
C GLU A 81 -0.88 -6.10 3.82
N LEU A 82 -1.24 -5.07 3.04
CA LEU A 82 -1.55 -3.76 3.59
C LEU A 82 -2.74 -3.82 4.56
N HIS A 83 -3.76 -4.61 4.24
CA HIS A 83 -4.89 -4.83 5.15
C HIS A 83 -4.49 -5.57 6.43
N ARG A 84 -3.55 -6.53 6.38
CA ARG A 84 -3.04 -7.24 7.56
C ARG A 84 -2.39 -6.28 8.54
N ILE A 85 -1.55 -5.37 8.04
CA ILE A 85 -0.79 -4.43 8.87
C ILE A 85 -1.57 -3.15 9.20
N ALA A 86 -2.68 -2.89 8.51
CA ALA A 86 -3.56 -1.76 8.76
C ALA A 86 -4.33 -1.90 10.08
N LYS A 87 -4.28 -0.85 10.91
CA LYS A 87 -5.18 -0.69 12.06
C LYS A 87 -6.63 -0.56 11.61
N PRO A 88 -7.62 -0.96 12.44
CA PRO A 88 -9.01 -0.65 12.18
C PRO A 88 -9.21 0.87 12.05
N GLY A 89 -9.72 1.32 10.90
CA GLY A 89 -9.87 2.74 10.58
C GLY A 89 -8.63 3.43 10.00
N ALA A 90 -7.59 2.66 9.67
CA ALA A 90 -6.43 3.19 8.96
C ALA A 90 -6.82 3.80 7.61
N LYS A 91 -6.06 4.82 7.19
CA LYS A 91 -6.30 5.54 5.94
C LYS A 91 -5.22 5.18 4.93
N ALA A 92 -5.62 4.87 3.70
CA ALA A 92 -4.68 4.61 2.62
C ALA A 92 -4.86 5.63 1.50
N ASN A 93 -3.82 6.42 1.25
CA ASN A 93 -3.78 7.47 0.25
C ASN A 93 -2.83 7.05 -0.88
N PHE A 94 -3.39 6.64 -2.01
CA PHE A 94 -2.61 6.29 -3.19
C PHE A 94 -2.72 7.39 -4.24
N ARG A 95 -1.60 8.01 -4.58
CA ARG A 95 -1.48 8.95 -5.68
C ARG A 95 -1.07 8.22 -6.95
N LEU A 96 -2.05 7.96 -7.80
CA LEU A 96 -1.85 7.43 -9.14
C LEU A 96 -1.45 8.57 -10.10
N PRO A 97 -0.53 8.35 -11.05
CA PRO A 97 -0.54 9.13 -12.28
C PRO A 97 -1.90 8.89 -12.93
N TYR A 98 -2.49 9.95 -13.44
CA TYR A 98 -3.83 9.92 -13.99
C TYR A 98 -3.83 9.14 -15.32
N GLY A 99 -3.85 7.80 -15.24
CA GLY A 99 -3.92 6.88 -16.38
C GLY A 99 -5.30 6.24 -16.57
N ALA A 100 -6.29 6.62 -15.75
CA ALA A 100 -7.65 6.09 -15.82
C ALA A 100 -8.52 6.75 -16.92
N SER A 101 -7.92 7.46 -17.88
CA SER A 101 -8.69 8.17 -18.91
C SER A 101 -8.37 7.81 -20.36
N ASP A 102 -7.52 6.84 -20.69
CA ASP A 102 -7.42 6.41 -22.11
C ASP A 102 -7.17 4.93 -22.41
N ASP A 103 -6.79 4.04 -21.48
CA ASP A 103 -6.45 2.64 -21.87
C ASP A 103 -6.85 1.54 -20.86
N ALA A 104 -7.74 1.81 -19.90
CA ALA A 104 -8.19 0.78 -18.94
C ALA A 104 -9.26 -0.19 -19.52
N PHE A 105 -9.46 -0.21 -20.85
CA PHE A 105 -10.50 -1.00 -21.51
C PHE A 105 -10.08 -1.60 -22.86
N GLU A 106 -8.93 -2.27 -22.93
CA GLU A 106 -8.61 -3.23 -24.01
C GLU A 106 -7.81 -4.42 -23.42
N ASP A 107 -8.49 -5.42 -22.82
CA ASP A 107 -8.73 -6.81 -23.31
C ASP A 107 -7.59 -7.80 -22.93
N PRO A 108 -7.73 -9.16 -22.83
CA PRO A 108 -8.88 -10.07 -22.91
C PRO A 108 -8.80 -11.25 -21.89
N THR A 109 -9.43 -11.19 -20.71
CA THR A 109 -9.70 -12.43 -19.93
C THR A 109 -11.10 -12.39 -19.32
N HIS A 110 -12.10 -12.57 -20.18
CA HIS A 110 -13.43 -13.02 -19.77
C HIS A 110 -13.32 -14.44 -19.17
N VAL A 111 -13.03 -14.51 -17.88
CA VAL A 111 -12.93 -15.77 -17.13
C VAL A 111 -14.34 -16.25 -16.74
N LYS A 112 -15.05 -16.90 -17.68
CA LYS A 112 -16.07 -17.98 -17.52
C LYS A 112 -17.21 -17.88 -18.55
N GLU A 113 -17.12 -18.67 -19.63
CA GLU A 113 -18.29 -19.06 -20.42
C GLU A 113 -19.18 -20.00 -19.58
N TYR A 114 -20.36 -19.53 -19.18
CA TYR A 114 -21.43 -20.39 -18.71
C TYR A 114 -22.25 -20.85 -19.92
N PHE A 115 -22.24 -22.17 -20.18
CA PHE A 115 -23.03 -22.83 -21.21
C PHE A 115 -24.54 -22.61 -21.00
N LEU A 116 -25.24 -22.19 -22.06
CA LEU A 116 -26.67 -22.45 -22.21
C LEU A 116 -26.83 -23.59 -23.22
N SER A 117 -27.12 -24.77 -22.67
CA SER A 117 -27.62 -25.95 -23.40
C SER A 117 -28.82 -25.54 -24.25
N ASN A 118 -28.80 -25.83 -25.54
CA ASN A 118 -30.04 -26.08 -26.27
C ASN A 118 -29.78 -26.92 -27.54
N SER A 119 -30.11 -28.20 -27.48
CA SER A 119 -30.71 -28.99 -28.58
C SER A 119 -31.16 -30.34 -28.03
#